data_AF-A0A8I1S7L5-F1
#
_entry.id   AF-A0A8I1S7L5-F1
#
_cell.length_a   1.000
_cell.length_b   1.000
_cell.length_c   1.000
_cell.angle_alpha   90.00
_cell.angle_beta   90.00
_cell.angle_gamma   90.00
#
_symmetry.space_group_name_H-M   'P 1'
#
loop_
_entity.id
_entity.type
_entity.pdbx_description
1 polymer ?
#
loop_
_entity_poly.entity_id
_entity_poly.type
_entity_poly.pdbx_seq_one_letter_code
_entity_poly.pdbx_strand_id
1 'polypeptide(L)'
;MSETLDPHLAAELFALADAAEQAADEDPEAEFPAAAVISQPNRTRMLTLRLRQSEYDTIERAAEAKHLPVSALARSLLLEQLEHTA
;
A
#
# COMPACT_ATOMS: atom_id res chain seq x y z
N MET A 1 10.49 -5.55 13.86
CA MET A 1 9.99 -5.81 15.22
C MET A 1 8.69 -5.02 15.32
N SER A 2 7.56 -5.71 15.48
CA SER A 2 6.26 -5.06 15.55
C SER A 2 6.06 -4.52 16.95
N GLU A 3 6.18 -3.22 17.13
CA GLU A 3 5.73 -2.57 18.37
C GLU A 3 4.20 -2.66 18.39
N THR A 4 3.67 -3.49 19.27
CA THR A 4 2.22 -3.60 19.49
C THR A 4 1.73 -2.29 20.07
N LEU A 5 0.77 -1.65 19.41
CA LEU A 5 0.13 -0.42 19.89
C LEU A 5 -0.49 -0.68 21.28
N ASP A 6 -0.31 0.25 22.22
CA ASP A 6 -0.98 0.17 23.53
C ASP A 6 -2.51 0.08 23.31
N PRO A 7 -3.20 -0.88 23.96
CA PRO A 7 -4.61 -1.14 23.69
C PRO A 7 -5.53 0.02 24.11
N HIS A 8 -5.12 0.83 25.10
CA HIS A 8 -5.88 1.99 25.51
C HIS A 8 -5.71 3.12 24.49
N LEU A 9 -4.47 3.38 24.07
CA LEU A 9 -4.18 4.32 22.98
C LEU A 9 -4.90 3.92 21.68
N ALA A 10 -4.95 2.63 21.36
CA ALA A 10 -5.68 2.13 20.20
C ALA A 10 -7.16 2.48 20.29
N ALA A 11 -7.81 2.22 21.44
CA ALA A 11 -9.21 2.54 21.66
C ALA A 11 -9.50 4.05 21.56
N GLU A 12 -8.62 4.89 22.11
CA GLU A 12 -8.73 6.35 22.01
C GLU A 12 -8.63 6.82 20.56
N LEU A 13 -7.69 6.28 19.79
CA LEU A 13 -7.50 6.63 18.38
C LEU A 13 -8.68 6.18 17.52
N PHE A 14 -9.26 5.00 17.78
CA PHE A 14 -10.47 4.55 17.08
C PHE A 14 -11.66 5.45 17.38
N ALA A 15 -11.90 5.80 18.66
CA ALA A 15 -13.00 6.70 19.03
C ALA A 15 -12.84 8.09 18.41
N LEU A 16 -11.61 8.60 18.32
CA LEU A 16 -11.30 9.86 17.64
C LEU A 16 -11.58 9.78 16.14
N ALA A 17 -11.23 8.66 15.50
CA ALA A 17 -11.48 8.44 14.07
C ALA A 17 -12.98 8.38 13.76
N ASP A 18 -13.76 7.64 14.55
CA ASP A 18 -15.22 7.53 14.39
C ASP A 18 -15.90 8.91 14.54
N ALA A 19 -15.47 9.71 15.52
CA ALA A 19 -16.00 11.06 15.72
C ALA A 19 -15.66 12.00 14.55
N ALA A 20 -14.45 11.85 13.97
CA ALA A 20 -14.03 12.62 12.81
C ALA A 20 -14.81 12.23 11.54
N GLU A 21 -15.12 10.94 11.36
CA GLU A 21 -15.94 10.44 10.25
C GLU A 21 -17.37 10.98 10.33
N GLN A 22 -17.99 10.92 11.52
CA GLN A 22 -19.33 11.48 11.73
C GLN A 22 -19.39 12.99 11.45
N ALA A 23 -18.39 13.75 11.91
CA ALA A 23 -18.31 15.18 11.63
C ALA A 23 -18.16 15.49 10.14
N ALA A 24 -17.42 14.67 9.39
CA ALA A 24 -17.25 14.81 7.95
C ALA A 24 -18.52 14.45 7.17
N ASP A 25 -19.31 13.48 7.65
CA ASP A 25 -20.62 13.15 7.07
C ASP A 25 -21.65 14.26 7.30
N GLU A 26 -21.60 14.94 8.45
CA GLU A 26 -22.48 16.04 8.80
C GLU A 26 -22.19 17.32 8.00
N ASP A 27 -20.91 17.63 7.77
CA ASP A 27 -20.47 18.76 6.95
C ASP A 27 -19.29 18.37 6.03
N PRO A 28 -19.56 17.86 4.82
CA PRO A 28 -18.52 17.39 3.91
C PRO A 28 -17.67 18.52 3.31
N GLU A 29 -18.10 19.78 3.45
CA GLU A 29 -17.35 20.96 3.02
C GLU A 29 -16.56 21.58 4.18
N ALA A 30 -16.63 21.01 5.39
CA ALA A 30 -15.85 21.46 6.52
C ALA A 30 -14.34 21.38 6.22
N GLU A 31 -13.62 22.44 6.54
CA GLU A 31 -12.17 22.47 6.37
C GLU A 31 -11.51 21.42 7.28
N PHE A 32 -10.59 20.65 6.71
CA PHE A 32 -9.77 19.73 7.50
C PHE A 32 -9.03 20.48 8.62
N PRO A 33 -8.88 19.87 9.81
CA PRO A 33 -8.13 20.49 10.90
C PRO A 33 -6.74 20.93 10.45
N ALA A 34 -6.25 22.10 10.89
CA ALA A 34 -4.94 22.63 10.47
C ALA A 34 -3.75 21.70 10.81
N ALA A 35 -3.93 20.80 11.79
CA ALA A 35 -2.97 19.78 12.16
C ALA A 35 -3.09 18.46 11.36
N ALA A 36 -4.10 18.33 10.50
CA ALA A 36 -4.29 17.15 9.66
C ALA A 36 -3.18 17.08 8.61
N VAL A 37 -2.32 16.08 8.74
CA VAL A 37 -1.31 15.78 7.72
C VAL A 37 -1.99 15.00 6.61
N ILE A 38 -2.38 15.69 5.54
CA ILE A 38 -2.82 15.04 4.30
C ILE A 38 -1.59 14.37 3.67
N SER A 39 -1.38 13.10 3.99
CA SER A 39 -0.44 12.26 3.26
C SER A 39 -1.18 11.68 2.07
N GLN A 40 -0.67 11.89 0.86
CA GLN A 40 -1.06 11.05 -0.27
C GLN A 40 -0.25 9.75 -0.18
N PRO A 41 -0.83 8.63 0.29
CA PRO A 41 -0.19 7.35 0.11
C PRO A 41 -0.03 7.13 -1.40
N ASN A 42 1.14 6.63 -1.82
CA ASN A 42 1.52 6.34 -3.22
C ASN A 42 2.27 7.44 -3.99
N ARG A 43 3.41 7.91 -3.47
CA ARG A 43 4.53 8.32 -4.35
C ARG A 43 5.20 7.10 -4.99
N THR A 44 4.43 6.20 -5.60
CA THR A 44 4.96 5.06 -6.34
C THR A 44 5.48 5.53 -7.69
N ARG A 45 6.70 5.15 -8.05
CA ARG A 45 7.26 5.36 -9.39
C ARG A 45 6.95 4.15 -10.26
N MET A 46 6.48 4.38 -11.48
CA MET A 46 6.17 3.32 -12.44
C MET A 46 7.41 2.95 -13.25
N LEU A 47 7.70 1.65 -13.36
CA LEU A 47 8.74 1.10 -14.22
C LEU A 47 8.07 0.41 -15.42
N THR A 48 8.39 0.86 -16.64
CA THR A 48 7.88 0.23 -17.87
C THR A 48 8.95 -0.70 -18.44
N LEU A 49 8.61 -1.98 -18.61
CA LEU A 49 9.50 -3.00 -19.18
C LEU A 49 9.01 -3.38 -20.57
N ARG A 50 9.93 -3.53 -21.52
CA ARG A 50 9.64 -4.12 -22.82
C ARG A 50 9.93 -5.61 -22.75
N LEU A 51 8.87 -6.41 -22.81
CA LEU A 51 8.93 -7.86 -22.80
C LEU A 51 8.43 -8.39 -24.14
N ARG A 52 9.01 -9.50 -24.59
CA ARG A 52 8.41 -10.34 -25.62
C ARG A 52 7.18 -11.04 -25.02
N GLN A 53 6.22 -11.41 -25.86
CA GLN A 53 5.00 -12.08 -25.41
C GLN A 53 5.32 -13.33 -24.56
N SER A 54 6.24 -14.18 -25.03
CA SER A 54 6.65 -15.39 -24.31
C SER A 54 7.26 -15.13 -22.93
N GLU A 55 7.91 -13.99 -22.75
CA GLU A 55 8.50 -13.60 -21.46
C GLU A 55 7.37 -13.19 -20.50
N TYR A 56 6.40 -12.42 -20.98
CA TYR A 56 5.22 -12.05 -20.21
C TYR A 56 4.40 -13.28 -19.79
N ASP A 57 4.11 -14.20 -20.72
CA ASP A 57 3.35 -15.43 -20.45
C ASP A 57 4.05 -16.33 -19.41
N THR A 58 5.37 -16.24 -19.31
CA THR A 58 6.15 -16.98 -18.31
C THR A 58 5.95 -16.37 -16.92
N ILE A 59 5.96 -15.04 -16.81
CA ILE A 59 5.72 -14.33 -15.54
C ILE A 59 4.26 -14.53 -15.11
N GLU A 60 3.31 -14.46 -16.04
CA GLU A 60 1.88 -14.63 -15.77
C GLU A 60 1.58 -16.01 -15.17
N ARG A 61 2.05 -17.09 -15.82
CA ARG A 61 1.88 -18.45 -15.29
C ARG A 61 2.51 -18.64 -13.91
N ALA A 62 3.68 -18.04 -13.67
CA ALA A 62 4.33 -18.09 -12.37
C ALA A 62 3.54 -17.32 -11.29
N ALA A 63 2.88 -16.23 -11.66
CA ALA A 63 2.04 -15.42 -10.78
C ALA A 63 0.74 -16.15 -10.43
N GLU A 64 0.09 -16.76 -11.42
CA GLU A 64 -1.09 -17.61 -11.24
C GLU A 64 -0.82 -18.78 -10.28
N ALA A 65 0.29 -19.50 -10.48
CA ALA A 65 0.68 -20.62 -9.61
C ALA A 65 0.91 -20.21 -8.14
N LYS A 66 1.21 -18.92 -7.90
CA LYS A 66 1.43 -18.36 -6.57
C LYS A 66 0.24 -17.57 -6.05
N HIS A 67 -0.85 -17.48 -6.81
CA HIS A 67 -2.01 -16.63 -6.52
C HIS A 67 -1.64 -15.16 -6.24
N LEU A 68 -0.68 -14.63 -6.99
CA LEU A 68 -0.20 -13.25 -6.86
C LEU A 68 -0.51 -12.43 -8.12
N PRO A 69 -0.70 -11.11 -8.00
CA PRO A 69 -0.69 -10.23 -9.15
C PRO A 69 0.68 -10.28 -9.87
N VAL A 70 0.65 -10.23 -11.21
CA VAL A 70 1.86 -10.24 -12.06
C VAL A 70 2.86 -9.15 -11.63
N SER A 71 2.38 -7.94 -11.34
CA SER A 71 3.21 -6.82 -10.89
C SER A 71 3.85 -7.05 -9.52
N ALA A 72 3.12 -7.71 -8.61
CA ALA A 72 3.62 -8.03 -7.27
C ALA A 72 4.73 -9.09 -7.34
N LEU A 73 4.55 -10.14 -8.13
CA LEU A 73 5.57 -11.16 -8.37
C LEU A 73 6.81 -10.58 -9.06
N ALA A 74 6.61 -9.80 -10.14
CA ALA A 74 7.72 -9.19 -10.86
C ALA A 74 8.54 -8.28 -9.94
N ARG A 75 7.88 -7.52 -9.06
CA ARG A 75 8.54 -6.69 -8.06
C ARG A 75 9.34 -7.53 -7.06
N SER A 76 8.77 -8.61 -6.51
CA SER A 76 9.48 -9.43 -5.51
C SER A 76 10.73 -10.07 -6.10
N LEU A 77 10.62 -10.64 -7.31
CA LEU A 77 11.76 -11.26 -8.00
C LEU A 77 12.86 -10.25 -8.31
N LEU A 78 12.50 -9.05 -8.75
CA LEU A 78 13.47 -7.98 -9.01
C LEU A 78 14.23 -7.58 -7.74
N LEU A 79 13.52 -7.42 -6.62
CA LEU A 79 14.13 -7.04 -5.35
C LEU A 79 15.01 -8.16 -4.78
N GLU A 80 14.53 -9.41 -4.79
CA GLU A 80 15.33 -10.57 -4.39
C GLU A 80 16.64 -10.62 -5.18
N GLN A 81 16.59 -10.48 -6.51
CA GLN A 81 17.80 -10.54 -7.32
C GLN A 81 18.81 -9.43 -6.97
N LEU A 82 18.33 -8.23 -6.66
CA LEU A 82 19.18 -7.10 -6.27
C LEU A 82 19.82 -7.31 -4.89
N GLU A 83 19.10 -7.89 -3.93
CA GLU A 83 19.64 -8.23 -2.61
C GLU A 83 20.76 -9.27 -2.69
N HIS A 84 20.68 -10.23 -3.62
CA HIS A 84 21.72 -11.24 -3.81
C HIS A 84 22.95 -10.74 -4.59
N THR A 85 22.85 -9.56 -5.23
CA THR A 85 23.94 -8.99 -6.05
C THR A 85 24.70 -7.88 -5.31
N ALA A 86 24.18 -7.42 -4.17
CA ALA A 86 24.78 -6.41 -3.29
C ALA A 86 25.70 -7.06 -2.24
#